data_AF-A0A9E2PUZ2-F1
#
_entry.id   AF-A0A9E2PUZ2-F1
#
_cell.length_a   1.000
_cell.length_b   1.000
_cell.length_c   1.000
_cell.angle_alpha   90.00
_cell.angle_beta   90.00
_cell.angle_gamma   90.00
#
_symmetry.space_group_name_H-M   'P 1'
#
loop_
_entity.id
_entity.type
_entity.pdbx_description
1 polymer ?
#
loop_
_entity_poly.entity_id
_entity_poly.type
_entity_poly.pdbx_seq_one_letter_code
_entity_poly.pdbx_strand_id
1 'polypeptide(L)'
;MNILDLLQADGVYVKRVATTKGGEYSGPCPLCQDGKDRFRVWPEQGDGGRWWCRQCGRSGDCIQFLRDYRKMGFRDACQYVGREVTSPTPSLSGRKAARTIWEPRVTTAPTDLWQERARRLVEESENWLFHPSIFGQKMLGWLKERRGLSEETIKKYRLGLIPINRWEGHEQWGLEPDLKEDGTPKKIWLPRGLTIPLCLDGNILRIRIRRPKMDLKSGDDRRYQTIRGADSRAMLLEPHRDIQVVVESDLDAILVVQEAQGLVGAVSLGTAGKTPDKEAVAVFRRSRLILVSLDSDDAGAKAAWRWWLNHFPQARRWPPVGGKDPGDMLLAGMNLRTWIEAGIDEYGEGSGDLAHVQAMEAEPPLHLAGAEEEPVFEENHETVPPSTPVTLSAVPATTSPDLLESTFTCFSCSHFRPAVSPNPTQAFGRCEKRRRGRFGVATACRVMAVAPPCGD
;
A
#
# COMPACT_ATOMS: atom_id res chain seq x y z
N MET A 1 -17.33 -5.10 40.44
CA MET A 1 -15.87 -4.91 40.43
C MET A 1 -15.38 -5.06 39.00
N ASN A 2 -14.77 -4.03 38.43
CA ASN A 2 -14.23 -4.03 37.08
C ASN A 2 -12.69 -4.09 37.10
N ILE A 3 -12.07 -4.16 35.92
CA ILE A 3 -10.62 -4.22 35.77
C ILE A 3 -9.90 -3.01 36.39
N LEU A 4 -10.51 -1.81 36.41
CA LEU A 4 -9.89 -0.63 37.00
C LEU A 4 -9.80 -0.75 38.52
N ASP A 5 -10.86 -1.28 39.16
CA ASP A 5 -10.88 -1.56 40.60
C ASP A 5 -9.78 -2.55 40.99
N LEU A 6 -9.58 -3.59 40.17
CA LEU A 6 -8.54 -4.61 40.40
C LEU A 6 -7.13 -4.04 40.29
N LEU A 7 -6.88 -3.24 39.25
CA LEU A 7 -5.59 -2.59 39.05
C LEU A 7 -5.26 -1.66 40.21
N GLN A 8 -6.24 -0.87 40.67
CA GLN A 8 -6.06 0.00 41.82
C GLN A 8 -5.78 -0.79 43.11
N ALA A 9 -6.49 -1.91 43.34
CA ALA A 9 -6.25 -2.78 44.48
C ALA A 9 -4.84 -3.42 44.48
N ASP A 10 -4.27 -3.64 43.28
CA ASP A 10 -2.94 -4.21 43.10
C ASP A 10 -1.82 -3.14 42.98
N GLY A 11 -2.13 -1.87 43.24
CA GLY A 11 -1.16 -0.78 43.17
C GLY A 11 -0.71 -0.43 41.74
N VAL A 12 -1.47 -0.85 40.73
CA VAL A 12 -1.21 -0.55 39.32
C VAL A 12 -1.98 0.70 38.91
N TYR A 13 -1.26 1.82 38.81
CA TYR A 13 -1.84 3.11 38.47
C TYR A 13 -1.87 3.33 36.95
N VAL A 14 -3.06 3.55 36.40
CA VAL A 14 -3.29 3.89 34.99
C VAL A 14 -3.90 5.28 34.87
N LYS A 15 -3.43 6.07 33.91
CA LYS A 15 -3.91 7.43 33.66
C LYS A 15 -5.01 7.41 32.59
N ARG A 16 -6.11 8.13 32.83
CA ARG A 16 -7.15 8.32 31.81
C ARG A 16 -6.60 9.12 30.64
N VAL A 17 -6.74 8.61 29.43
CA VAL A 17 -6.23 9.21 28.18
C VAL A 17 -7.33 9.58 27.19
N ALA A 18 -8.53 9.03 27.32
CA ALA A 18 -9.69 9.44 26.55
C ALA A 18 -10.98 9.32 27.36
N THR A 19 -11.97 10.15 27.02
CA THR A 19 -13.33 10.13 27.59
C THR A 19 -14.35 9.45 26.67
N THR A 20 -13.97 9.15 25.43
CA THR A 20 -14.84 8.52 24.43
C THR A 20 -15.13 7.06 24.80
N LYS A 21 -16.34 6.57 24.46
CA LYS A 21 -16.76 5.16 24.59
C LYS A 21 -16.54 4.53 25.98
N GLY A 22 -16.93 5.25 27.04
CA GLY A 22 -16.79 4.76 28.44
C GLY A 22 -15.40 5.00 29.05
N GLY A 23 -14.48 5.63 28.31
CA GLY A 23 -13.17 6.02 28.79
C GLY A 23 -12.07 5.00 28.49
N GLU A 24 -10.88 5.52 28.20
CA GLU A 24 -9.66 4.73 28.00
C GLU A 24 -8.60 5.16 29.01
N TYR A 25 -7.93 4.19 29.60
CA TYR A 25 -6.83 4.38 30.53
C TYR A 25 -5.56 3.73 29.99
N SER A 26 -4.42 4.30 30.35
CA SER A 26 -3.11 3.90 29.86
C SER A 26 -2.08 3.91 30.99
N GLY A 27 -1.22 2.90 31.05
CA GLY A 27 -0.14 2.84 32.03
C GLY A 27 0.90 1.75 31.75
N PRO A 28 1.78 1.48 32.73
CA PRO A 28 2.73 0.37 32.66
C PRO A 28 2.00 -0.98 32.73
N CYS A 29 2.49 -1.96 31.99
CA CYS A 29 1.89 -3.30 32.00
C CYS A 29 2.38 -4.09 33.22
N PRO A 30 1.50 -4.53 34.12
CA PRO A 30 1.91 -5.29 35.31
C PRO A 30 2.39 -6.71 34.97
N LEU A 31 2.06 -7.22 33.78
CA LEU A 31 2.37 -8.59 33.35
C LEU A 31 3.75 -8.76 32.69
N CYS A 32 4.20 -7.76 31.93
CA CYS A 32 5.53 -7.80 31.30
C CYS A 32 6.52 -6.81 31.92
N GLN A 33 6.05 -5.94 32.83
CA GLN A 33 6.87 -4.95 33.54
C GLN A 33 7.73 -4.08 32.62
N ASP A 34 7.28 -3.93 31.37
CA ASP A 34 7.98 -3.23 30.30
C ASP A 34 7.02 -2.23 29.63
N GLY A 35 7.57 -1.07 29.27
CA GLY A 35 6.84 0.09 28.76
C GLY A 35 6.16 0.94 29.85
N LYS A 36 5.98 2.24 29.56
CA LYS A 36 5.37 3.22 30.47
C LYS A 36 3.87 3.47 30.21
N ASP A 37 3.39 3.19 29.00
CA ASP A 37 2.07 3.65 28.51
C ASP A 37 1.40 2.68 27.51
N ARG A 38 1.78 1.40 27.54
CA ARG A 38 1.37 0.40 26.54
C ARG A 38 0.24 -0.51 26.99
N PHE A 39 -0.09 -0.47 28.28
CA PHE A 39 -1.21 -1.19 28.86
C PHE A 39 -2.48 -0.33 28.76
N ARG A 40 -3.43 -0.76 27.92
CA ARG A 40 -4.69 -0.07 27.66
C ARG A 40 -5.82 -0.75 28.40
N VAL A 41 -6.69 0.04 29.02
CA VAL A 41 -7.79 -0.44 29.85
C VAL A 41 -9.06 0.32 29.50
N TRP A 42 -10.16 -0.41 29.31
CA TRP A 42 -11.50 0.09 29.04
C TRP A 42 -12.46 -0.50 30.09
N PRO A 43 -12.70 0.21 31.20
CA PRO A 43 -13.42 -0.34 32.36
C PRO A 43 -14.88 -0.70 32.06
N GLU A 44 -15.51 0.03 31.15
CA GLU A 44 -16.94 -0.10 30.79
C GLU A 44 -17.19 -1.05 29.59
N GLN A 45 -16.13 -1.66 29.03
CA GLN A 45 -16.29 -2.57 27.88
C GLN A 45 -16.49 -4.02 28.32
N GLY A 46 -17.69 -4.54 28.08
CA GLY A 46 -18.06 -5.91 28.45
C GLY A 46 -18.30 -6.06 29.95
N ASP A 47 -18.62 -7.28 30.36
CA ASP A 47 -18.83 -7.59 31.78
C ASP A 47 -17.47 -7.59 32.51
N GLY A 48 -17.25 -6.60 33.37
CA GLY A 48 -16.02 -6.45 34.17
C GLY A 48 -14.88 -5.66 33.52
N GLY A 49 -15.09 -5.10 32.32
CA GLY A 49 -14.11 -4.30 31.59
C GLY A 49 -13.06 -5.12 30.82
N ARG A 50 -12.33 -4.45 29.93
CA ARG A 50 -11.29 -5.07 29.09
C ARG A 50 -9.94 -4.40 29.24
N TRP A 51 -8.88 -5.17 28.98
CA TRP A 51 -7.52 -4.67 28.92
C TRP A 51 -6.71 -5.33 27.80
N TRP A 52 -5.68 -4.63 27.33
CA TRP A 52 -4.73 -5.13 26.35
C TRP A 52 -3.36 -4.46 26.49
N CYS A 53 -2.29 -5.25 26.41
CA CYS A 53 -0.93 -4.74 26.33
C CYS A 53 -0.43 -4.77 24.88
N ARG A 54 -0.04 -3.60 24.36
CA ARG A 54 0.57 -3.50 23.01
C ARG A 54 1.96 -4.14 22.90
N GLN A 55 2.68 -4.29 24.02
CA GLN A 55 4.04 -4.81 24.04
C GLN A 55 4.06 -6.35 24.06
N CYS A 56 3.34 -6.97 25.00
CA CYS A 56 3.35 -8.43 25.15
C CYS A 56 2.14 -9.13 24.49
N GLY A 57 1.23 -8.37 23.89
CA GLY A 57 0.04 -8.89 23.19
C GLY A 57 -1.07 -9.47 24.08
N ARG A 58 -0.82 -9.68 25.39
CA ARG A 58 -1.82 -10.22 26.31
C ARG A 58 -3.03 -9.28 26.43
N SER A 59 -4.21 -9.87 26.51
CA SER A 59 -5.49 -9.17 26.67
C SER A 59 -6.49 -10.04 27.41
N GLY A 60 -7.55 -9.43 27.93
CA GLY A 60 -8.61 -10.15 28.61
C GLY A 60 -9.60 -9.24 29.32
N ASP A 61 -10.44 -9.87 30.13
CA ASP A 61 -11.34 -9.20 31.08
C ASP A 61 -10.74 -9.21 32.50
N CYS A 62 -11.53 -8.77 33.49
CA CYS A 62 -11.13 -8.78 34.90
C CYS A 62 -10.80 -10.18 35.45
N ILE A 63 -11.49 -11.23 34.99
CA ILE A 63 -11.20 -12.61 35.40
C ILE A 63 -9.85 -13.04 34.82
N GLN A 64 -9.63 -12.80 33.53
CA GLN A 64 -8.38 -13.14 32.87
C GLN A 64 -7.19 -12.38 33.51
N PHE A 65 -7.40 -11.14 33.96
CA PHE A 65 -6.39 -10.41 34.74
C PHE A 65 -6.04 -11.12 36.05
N LEU A 66 -7.03 -11.52 36.86
CA LEU A 66 -6.79 -12.26 38.11
C LEU A 66 -6.06 -13.58 37.88
N ARG A 67 -6.38 -14.27 36.79
CA ARG A 67 -5.70 -15.52 36.41
C ARG A 67 -4.26 -15.28 35.96
N ASP A 68 -4.03 -14.26 35.14
CA ASP A 68 -2.70 -14.02 34.56
C ASP A 68 -1.75 -13.33 35.53
N TYR A 69 -2.25 -12.37 36.31
CA TYR A 69 -1.47 -11.55 37.24
C TYR A 69 -1.42 -12.18 38.63
N ARG A 70 -2.58 -12.50 39.23
CA ARG A 70 -2.66 -13.06 40.59
C ARG A 70 -2.59 -14.59 40.64
N LYS A 71 -2.47 -15.26 39.48
CA LYS A 71 -2.40 -16.72 39.36
C LYS A 71 -3.58 -17.46 40.02
N MET A 72 -4.73 -16.80 40.09
CA MET A 72 -5.95 -17.38 40.68
C MET A 72 -6.54 -18.45 39.77
N GLY A 73 -7.15 -19.48 40.39
CA GLY A 73 -8.03 -20.40 39.68
C GLY A 73 -9.26 -19.67 39.14
N PHE A 74 -9.90 -20.19 38.09
CA PHE A 74 -11.07 -19.54 37.49
C PHE A 74 -12.23 -19.36 38.48
N ARG A 75 -12.51 -20.35 39.34
CA ARG A 75 -13.57 -20.24 40.36
C ARG A 75 -13.23 -19.16 41.38
N ASP A 76 -12.01 -19.18 41.90
CA ASP A 76 -11.54 -18.20 42.88
C ASP A 76 -11.60 -16.78 42.30
N ALA A 77 -11.22 -16.62 41.02
CA ALA A 77 -11.31 -15.35 40.31
C ALA A 77 -12.77 -14.89 40.12
N CYS A 78 -13.70 -15.79 39.77
CA CYS A 78 -15.13 -15.47 39.67
C CYS A 78 -15.71 -15.06 41.02
N GLN A 79 -15.42 -15.82 42.08
CA GLN A 79 -15.84 -15.53 43.44
C GLN A 79 -15.28 -14.18 43.90
N TYR A 80 -14.02 -13.88 43.58
CA TYR A 80 -13.37 -12.62 43.93
C TYR A 80 -14.06 -11.40 43.30
N VAL A 81 -14.53 -11.51 42.05
CA VAL A 81 -15.28 -10.43 41.38
C VAL A 81 -16.79 -10.44 41.68
N GLY A 82 -17.26 -11.33 42.56
CA GLY A 82 -18.67 -11.42 42.95
C GLY A 82 -19.57 -12.08 41.89
N ARG A 83 -19.02 -12.93 41.02
CA ARG A 83 -19.78 -13.69 40.02
C ARG A 83 -20.17 -15.05 40.57
N GLU A 84 -21.46 -15.34 40.58
CA GLU A 84 -21.98 -16.66 40.95
C GLU A 84 -21.48 -17.73 39.97
N VAL A 85 -20.75 -18.70 40.52
CA VAL A 85 -20.34 -19.89 39.80
C VAL A 85 -21.42 -20.95 40.01
N THR A 86 -22.38 -21.06 39.11
CA THR A 86 -23.28 -22.22 39.11
C THR A 86 -22.47 -23.48 38.83
N SER A 87 -22.63 -24.50 39.68
CA SER A 87 -21.92 -25.77 39.59
C SER A 87 -21.94 -26.33 38.17
N PRO A 88 -20.80 -26.77 37.63
CA PRO A 88 -20.76 -27.30 36.29
C PRO A 88 -21.48 -28.66 36.28
N THR A 89 -22.59 -28.77 35.54
CA THR A 89 -22.82 -29.95 34.70
C THR A 89 -21.48 -30.34 34.07
N PRO A 90 -21.12 -31.61 33.83
CA PRO A 90 -19.97 -31.93 32.99
C PRO A 90 -20.20 -31.32 31.61
N SER A 91 -19.92 -30.03 31.48
CA SER A 91 -19.74 -29.37 30.23
C SER A 91 -18.50 -30.05 29.72
N LEU A 92 -18.64 -30.65 28.55
CA LEU A 92 -17.59 -30.68 27.55
C LEU A 92 -16.93 -29.28 27.54
N SER A 93 -16.02 -29.01 28.48
CA SER A 93 -15.25 -27.77 28.58
C SER A 93 -14.03 -27.83 27.65
N GLY A 94 -14.03 -28.81 26.76
CA GLY A 94 -13.80 -28.56 25.35
C GLY A 94 -15.00 -27.92 24.66
N ARG A 95 -15.59 -26.84 25.19
CA ARG A 95 -16.10 -25.79 24.31
C ARG A 95 -14.82 -25.18 23.76
N LYS A 96 -14.21 -25.89 22.78
CA LYS A 96 -13.54 -25.27 21.66
C LYS A 96 -14.43 -24.07 21.39
N ALA A 97 -13.97 -22.85 21.69
CA ALA A 97 -14.62 -21.65 21.21
C ALA A 97 -15.00 -22.02 19.78
N ALA A 98 -16.32 -22.16 19.50
CA ALA A 98 -16.79 -22.78 18.27
C ALA A 98 -15.94 -22.16 17.18
N ARG A 99 -15.04 -22.96 16.56
CA ARG A 99 -13.89 -22.42 15.80
C ARG A 99 -14.52 -21.34 14.94
N THR A 100 -14.28 -20.06 15.25
CA THR A 100 -14.96 -19.01 14.51
C THR A 100 -14.52 -19.25 13.09
N ILE A 101 -15.45 -19.73 12.26
CA ILE A 101 -15.12 -20.12 10.90
C ILE A 101 -14.67 -18.81 10.27
N TRP A 102 -13.39 -18.75 9.91
CA TRP A 102 -12.89 -17.55 9.29
C TRP A 102 -13.53 -17.44 7.92
N GLU A 103 -14.29 -16.36 7.72
CA GLU A 103 -14.86 -16.03 6.44
C GLU A 103 -13.97 -14.97 5.76
N PRO A 104 -13.57 -15.21 4.50
CA PRO A 104 -12.82 -14.22 3.74
C PRO A 104 -13.63 -12.93 3.59
N ARG A 105 -12.98 -11.79 3.82
CA ARG A 105 -13.60 -10.47 3.65
C ARG A 105 -14.05 -10.29 2.19
N VAL A 106 -15.29 -9.87 2.00
CA VAL A 106 -15.79 -9.37 0.71
C VAL A 106 -15.36 -7.92 0.55
N THR A 107 -14.93 -7.56 -0.66
CA THR A 107 -14.51 -6.21 -0.99
C THR A 107 -15.51 -5.55 -1.93
N THR A 108 -15.45 -4.21 -2.02
CA THR A 108 -16.40 -3.44 -2.81
C THR A 108 -15.62 -2.52 -3.74
N ALA A 109 -15.92 -2.60 -5.03
CA ALA A 109 -15.34 -1.73 -6.02
C ALA A 109 -15.76 -0.26 -5.78
N PRO A 110 -14.91 0.72 -6.12
CA PRO A 110 -15.27 2.13 -6.00
C PRO A 110 -16.37 2.51 -7.00
N THR A 111 -17.10 3.59 -6.73
CA THR A 111 -18.09 4.16 -7.65
C THR A 111 -17.47 4.59 -8.97
N ASP A 112 -18.25 4.67 -10.05
CA ASP A 112 -17.76 5.08 -11.39
C ASP A 112 -17.09 6.46 -11.37
N LEU A 113 -17.64 7.43 -10.65
CA LEU A 113 -17.06 8.77 -10.53
C LEU A 113 -15.69 8.74 -9.82
N TRP A 114 -15.54 7.87 -8.82
CA TRP A 114 -14.24 7.62 -8.18
C TRP A 114 -13.23 7.07 -9.19
N GLN A 115 -13.63 6.06 -9.97
CA GLN A 115 -12.76 5.40 -10.95
C GLN A 115 -12.37 6.36 -12.08
N GLU A 116 -13.27 7.23 -12.53
CA GLU A 116 -12.98 8.27 -13.52
C GLU A 116 -11.96 9.29 -13.01
N ARG A 117 -12.13 9.79 -11.78
CA ARG A 117 -11.13 10.68 -11.16
C ARG A 117 -9.79 9.98 -10.98
N ALA A 118 -9.80 8.72 -10.58
CA ALA A 118 -8.62 7.88 -10.43
C ALA A 118 -7.86 7.70 -11.75
N ARG A 119 -8.57 7.47 -12.87
CA ARG A 119 -7.98 7.36 -14.21
C ARG A 119 -7.16 8.60 -14.58
N ARG A 120 -7.77 9.78 -14.45
CA ARG A 120 -7.10 11.07 -14.68
C ARG A 120 -5.90 11.25 -13.75
N LEU A 121 -6.04 10.87 -12.48
CA LEU A 121 -4.95 10.95 -11.51
C LEU A 121 -3.75 10.10 -11.92
N VAL A 122 -4.01 8.88 -12.39
CA VAL A 122 -2.96 7.96 -12.84
C VAL A 122 -2.26 8.51 -14.07
N GLU A 123 -3.00 8.95 -15.09
CA GLU A 123 -2.43 9.58 -16.30
C GLU A 123 -1.55 10.80 -15.97
N GLU A 124 -2.05 11.72 -15.14
CA GLU A 124 -1.27 12.85 -14.65
C GLU A 124 0.03 12.38 -13.97
N SER A 125 -0.07 11.36 -13.13
CA SER A 125 1.07 10.87 -12.34
C SER A 125 2.10 10.11 -13.19
N GLU A 126 1.67 9.35 -14.20
CA GLU A 126 2.55 8.70 -15.17
C GLU A 126 3.34 9.76 -15.95
N ASN A 127 2.65 10.78 -16.45
CA ASN A 127 3.28 11.90 -17.15
C ASN A 127 4.34 12.57 -16.27
N TRP A 128 4.05 12.80 -14.99
CA TRP A 128 5.03 13.35 -14.05
C TRP A 128 6.22 12.44 -13.77
N LEU A 129 6.03 11.11 -13.75
CA LEU A 129 7.11 10.16 -13.53
C LEU A 129 8.10 10.14 -14.69
N PHE A 130 7.59 10.19 -15.93
CA PHE A 130 8.40 10.18 -17.15
C PHE A 130 8.85 11.57 -17.63
N HIS A 131 8.32 12.64 -17.04
CA HIS A 131 8.75 14.01 -17.35
C HIS A 131 10.25 14.20 -17.03
N PRO A 132 11.02 14.96 -17.83
CA PRO A 132 12.45 15.24 -17.61
C PRO A 132 12.72 16.15 -16.38
N SER A 133 11.77 16.28 -15.46
CA SER A 133 11.96 17.05 -14.23
C SER A 133 12.89 16.29 -13.28
N ILE A 134 13.56 17.03 -12.40
CA ILE A 134 14.41 16.42 -11.36
C ILE A 134 13.62 15.43 -10.46
N PHE A 135 12.33 15.65 -10.27
CA PHE A 135 11.48 14.77 -9.47
C PHE A 135 11.18 13.46 -10.21
N GLY A 136 10.81 13.53 -11.49
CA GLY A 136 10.58 12.38 -12.36
C GLY A 136 11.84 11.53 -12.51
N GLN A 137 12.95 12.15 -12.93
CA GLN A 137 14.24 11.47 -13.09
C GLN A 137 14.70 10.75 -11.82
N LYS A 138 14.61 11.40 -10.65
CA LYS A 138 14.99 10.76 -9.37
C LYS A 138 14.09 9.58 -9.01
N MET A 139 12.78 9.70 -9.20
CA MET A 139 11.86 8.61 -8.88
C MET A 139 12.01 7.44 -9.85
N LEU A 140 12.13 7.72 -11.15
CA LEU A 140 12.34 6.72 -12.18
C LEU A 140 13.69 6.02 -12.00
N GLY A 141 14.76 6.76 -11.72
CA GLY A 141 16.06 6.20 -11.35
C GLY A 141 15.97 5.32 -10.11
N TRP A 142 15.24 5.73 -9.07
CA TRP A 142 15.02 4.89 -7.89
C TRP A 142 14.26 3.60 -8.21
N LEU A 143 13.21 3.64 -9.06
CA LEU A 143 12.48 2.45 -9.48
C LEU A 143 13.38 1.47 -10.24
N LYS A 144 14.21 1.98 -11.16
CA LYS A 144 15.11 1.16 -11.98
C LYS A 144 16.28 0.62 -11.16
N GLU A 145 17.03 1.49 -10.49
CA GLU A 145 18.31 1.15 -9.86
C GLU A 145 18.15 0.54 -8.46
N ARG A 146 17.12 0.94 -7.71
CA ARG A 146 16.95 0.51 -6.30
C ARG A 146 15.82 -0.49 -6.13
N ARG A 147 14.85 -0.52 -7.04
CA ARG A 147 13.77 -1.51 -7.04
C ARG A 147 13.90 -2.55 -8.14
N GLY A 148 14.84 -2.38 -9.07
CA GLY A 148 15.07 -3.32 -10.16
C GLY A 148 13.96 -3.37 -11.20
N LEU A 149 13.01 -2.44 -11.18
CA LEU A 149 11.87 -2.51 -12.09
C LEU A 149 12.27 -2.01 -13.47
N SER A 150 11.99 -2.82 -14.49
CA SER A 150 12.18 -2.42 -15.89
C SER A 150 11.21 -1.30 -16.25
N GLU A 151 11.55 -0.51 -17.27
CA GLU A 151 10.64 0.53 -17.74
C GLU A 151 9.32 -0.04 -18.26
N GLU A 152 9.36 -1.21 -18.92
CA GLU A 152 8.18 -1.94 -19.36
C GLU A 152 7.28 -2.30 -18.18
N THR A 153 7.84 -2.84 -17.09
CA THR A 153 7.11 -3.16 -15.87
C THR A 153 6.49 -1.91 -15.24
N ILE A 154 7.25 -0.80 -15.18
CA ILE A 154 6.78 0.48 -14.63
C ILE A 154 5.55 0.98 -15.42
N LYS A 155 5.59 0.90 -16.76
CA LYS A 155 4.48 1.27 -17.65
C LYS A 155 3.31 0.30 -17.54
N LYS A 156 3.57 -1.01 -17.56
CA LYS A 156 2.56 -2.08 -17.45
C LYS A 156 1.69 -1.92 -16.21
N TYR A 157 2.29 -1.59 -15.07
CA TYR A 157 1.59 -1.39 -13.80
C TYR A 157 1.22 0.07 -13.51
N ARG A 158 1.37 0.95 -14.51
CA ARG A 158 0.93 2.35 -14.45
C ARG A 158 1.48 3.12 -13.24
N LEU A 159 2.72 2.83 -12.86
CA LEU A 159 3.36 3.54 -11.75
C LEU A 159 3.55 5.01 -12.14
N GLY A 160 3.35 5.90 -11.17
CA GLY A 160 3.42 7.34 -11.42
C GLY A 160 3.98 8.13 -10.24
N LEU A 161 4.02 9.45 -10.38
CA LEU A 161 4.55 10.36 -9.39
C LEU A 161 3.59 11.52 -9.14
N ILE A 162 3.30 11.78 -7.87
CA ILE A 162 2.75 13.07 -7.42
C ILE A 162 3.93 13.90 -6.91
N PRO A 163 4.34 14.98 -7.59
CA PRO A 163 5.54 15.73 -7.20
C PRO A 163 5.33 16.58 -5.94
N ILE A 164 4.10 17.03 -5.69
CA ILE A 164 3.74 17.94 -4.58
C ILE A 164 2.44 17.52 -3.91
N ASN A 165 2.31 17.81 -2.61
CA ASN A 165 1.07 17.53 -1.87
C ASN A 165 -0.09 18.32 -2.49
N ARG A 166 -1.25 17.68 -2.60
CA ARG A 166 -2.50 18.31 -3.05
C ARG A 166 -3.68 17.90 -2.18
N TRP A 167 -4.75 18.68 -2.27
CA TRP A 167 -5.99 18.47 -1.53
C TRP A 167 -7.16 18.63 -2.47
N GLU A 168 -7.99 17.60 -2.55
CA GLU A 168 -9.15 17.54 -3.44
C GLU A 168 -10.44 17.40 -2.62
N GLY A 169 -11.55 17.88 -3.15
CA GLY A 169 -12.85 17.72 -2.51
C GLY A 169 -13.35 16.28 -2.59
N HIS A 170 -14.22 15.88 -1.67
CA HIS A 170 -14.82 14.54 -1.67
C HIS A 170 -15.72 14.32 -2.90
N GLU A 171 -16.42 15.37 -3.32
CA GLU A 171 -17.33 15.38 -4.46
C GLU A 171 -16.62 15.05 -5.78
N GLN A 172 -15.34 15.46 -5.92
CA GLN A 172 -14.51 15.14 -7.09
C GLN A 172 -14.21 13.65 -7.23
N TRP A 173 -14.35 12.89 -6.13
CA TRP A 173 -14.13 11.46 -6.05
C TRP A 173 -15.45 10.68 -5.95
N GLY A 174 -16.60 11.34 -6.13
CA GLY A 174 -17.92 10.72 -5.95
C GLY A 174 -18.18 10.25 -4.52
N LEU A 175 -17.59 10.92 -3.53
CA LEU A 175 -17.75 10.60 -2.12
C LEU A 175 -18.61 11.65 -1.43
N GLU A 176 -19.37 11.19 -0.43
CA GLU A 176 -20.11 12.08 0.45
C GLU A 176 -19.17 13.06 1.18
N PRO A 177 -19.53 14.35 1.27
CA PRO A 177 -18.75 15.34 2.00
C PRO A 177 -18.56 14.94 3.47
N ASP A 178 -17.31 14.93 3.93
CA ASP A 178 -17.00 14.77 5.35
C ASP A 178 -16.77 16.18 5.93
N LEU A 179 -17.59 16.60 6.87
CA LEU A 179 -17.53 17.96 7.42
C LEU A 179 -16.63 18.03 8.67
N LYS A 180 -16.03 19.20 8.88
CA LYS A 180 -15.40 19.55 10.15
C LYS A 180 -16.45 20.06 11.15
N GLU A 181 -16.03 20.27 12.39
CA GLU A 181 -16.88 20.83 13.46
C GLU A 181 -17.45 22.22 13.10
N ASP A 182 -16.72 23.00 12.32
CA ASP A 182 -17.13 24.32 11.82
C ASP A 182 -18.07 24.28 10.59
N GLY A 183 -18.48 23.08 10.16
CA GLY A 183 -19.32 22.88 8.97
C GLY A 183 -18.58 22.95 7.64
N THR A 184 -17.27 23.24 7.62
CA THR A 184 -16.49 23.26 6.37
C THR A 184 -16.15 21.84 5.89
N PRO A 185 -16.21 21.55 4.58
CA PRO A 185 -15.88 20.23 4.07
C PRO A 185 -14.37 19.96 4.20
N LYS A 186 -14.04 18.77 4.72
CA LYS A 186 -12.69 18.20 4.68
C LYS A 186 -12.31 17.88 3.25
N LYS A 187 -11.01 17.90 3.00
CA LYS A 187 -10.43 17.54 1.71
C LYS A 187 -9.69 16.21 1.82
N ILE A 188 -9.71 15.45 0.73
CA ILE A 188 -8.88 14.29 0.52
C ILE A 188 -7.46 14.76 0.30
N TRP A 189 -6.57 14.36 1.19
CA TRP A 189 -5.16 14.63 1.06
C TRP A 189 -4.49 13.60 0.15
N LEU A 190 -3.86 14.09 -0.92
CA LEU A 190 -3.02 13.29 -1.80
C LEU A 190 -1.56 13.73 -1.58
N PRO A 191 -0.77 12.97 -0.81
CA PRO A 191 0.61 13.33 -0.56
C PRO A 191 1.46 13.25 -1.82
N ARG A 192 2.57 13.99 -1.85
CA ARG A 192 3.64 13.75 -2.82
C ARG A 192 4.21 12.35 -2.61
N GLY A 193 4.56 11.68 -3.70
CA GLY A 193 5.09 10.33 -3.65
C GLY A 193 4.79 9.51 -4.90
N LEU A 194 5.27 8.27 -4.89
CA LEU A 194 5.03 7.30 -5.94
C LEU A 194 3.58 6.79 -5.86
N THR A 195 2.85 6.84 -6.96
CA THR A 195 1.52 6.22 -7.10
C THR A 195 1.69 4.77 -7.55
N ILE A 196 0.96 3.87 -6.89
CA ILE A 196 0.90 2.45 -7.19
C ILE A 196 -0.58 2.10 -7.38
N PRO A 197 -1.08 2.11 -8.62
CA PRO A 197 -2.46 1.74 -8.92
C PRO A 197 -2.68 0.22 -8.80
N LEU A 198 -3.91 -0.16 -8.48
CA LEU A 198 -4.44 -1.50 -8.69
C LEU A 198 -5.41 -1.43 -9.87
N CYS A 199 -4.95 -1.91 -11.02
CA CYS A 199 -5.74 -1.99 -12.24
C CYS A 199 -6.32 -3.39 -12.41
N LEU A 200 -7.59 -3.49 -12.74
CA LEU A 200 -8.28 -4.74 -13.07
C LEU A 200 -9.22 -4.48 -14.25
N ASP A 201 -9.03 -5.22 -15.35
CA ASP A 201 -9.88 -5.12 -16.55
C ASP A 201 -10.08 -3.68 -17.04
N GLY A 202 -8.98 -2.90 -17.10
CA GLY A 202 -9.00 -1.48 -17.50
C GLY A 202 -9.52 -0.49 -16.45
N ASN A 203 -10.09 -0.99 -15.35
CA ASN A 203 -10.59 -0.20 -14.25
C ASN A 203 -9.55 0.03 -13.15
N ILE A 204 -9.62 1.17 -12.47
CA ILE A 204 -8.73 1.48 -11.35
C ILE A 204 -9.52 1.33 -10.06
N LEU A 205 -9.15 0.35 -9.25
CA LEU A 205 -9.86 0.03 -8.01
C LEU A 205 -9.21 0.67 -6.79
N ARG A 206 -7.91 0.96 -6.87
CA ARG A 206 -7.15 1.55 -5.77
C ARG A 206 -5.97 2.33 -6.31
N ILE A 207 -5.61 3.40 -5.62
CA ILE A 207 -4.31 4.05 -5.76
C ILE A 207 -3.69 4.14 -4.37
N ARG A 208 -2.49 3.56 -4.22
CA ARG A 208 -1.69 3.66 -3.01
C ARG A 208 -0.50 4.59 -3.28
N ILE A 209 -0.33 5.58 -2.42
CA ILE A 209 0.72 6.59 -2.56
C ILE A 209 1.83 6.30 -1.55
N ARG A 210 3.01 5.98 -2.04
CA ARG A 210 4.23 5.77 -1.25
C ARG A 210 4.96 7.09 -1.05
N ARG A 211 4.96 7.57 0.21
CA ARG A 211 5.60 8.83 0.61
C ARG A 211 7.12 8.70 0.71
N PRO A 212 7.93 9.74 0.41
CA PRO A 212 9.37 9.78 0.67
C PRO A 212 9.74 9.59 2.16
N LYS A 213 10.94 9.04 2.47
CA LYS A 213 11.35 8.79 3.89
C LYS A 213 11.51 10.09 4.66
N MET A 214 12.05 11.11 4.00
CA MET A 214 12.20 12.46 4.52
C MET A 214 10.87 13.14 4.92
N ASP A 215 9.73 12.65 4.44
CA ASP A 215 8.41 13.20 4.80
C ASP A 215 7.82 12.56 6.05
N LEU A 216 8.44 11.50 6.58
CA LEU A 216 8.02 10.82 7.80
C LEU A 216 8.82 11.42 8.97
N LYS A 217 8.13 12.16 9.83
CA LYS A 217 8.70 12.89 10.96
C LYS A 217 8.58 12.11 12.27
N SER A 218 7.56 11.26 12.39
CA SER A 218 7.35 10.41 13.56
C SER A 218 7.19 8.94 13.16
N GLY A 219 7.31 8.04 14.14
CA GLY A 219 7.02 6.61 13.94
C GLY A 219 5.55 6.32 13.60
N ASP A 220 4.64 7.28 13.85
CA ASP A 220 3.21 7.17 13.53
C ASP A 220 2.90 7.59 12.08
N ASP A 221 3.85 8.24 11.39
CA ASP A 221 3.66 8.67 10.01
C ASP A 221 3.55 7.47 9.07
N ARG A 222 2.41 7.39 8.39
CA ARG A 222 2.15 6.32 7.44
C ARG A 222 3.02 6.48 6.20
N ARG A 223 3.81 5.44 5.92
CA ARG A 223 4.62 5.34 4.69
C ARG A 223 3.79 5.27 3.43
N TYR A 224 2.65 4.60 3.51
CA TYR A 224 1.72 4.39 2.41
C TYR A 224 0.37 5.01 2.77
N GLN A 225 -0.19 5.77 1.84
CA GLN A 225 -1.52 6.35 1.95
C GLN A 225 -2.39 5.82 0.82
N THR A 226 -3.47 5.12 1.16
CA THR A 226 -4.50 4.75 0.18
C THR A 226 -5.49 5.91 0.04
N ILE A 227 -5.91 6.22 -1.18
CA ILE A 227 -6.94 7.24 -1.42
C ILE A 227 -8.28 6.77 -0.82
N ARG A 228 -9.01 7.68 -0.17
CA ARG A 228 -10.32 7.37 0.44
C ARG A 228 -11.30 6.89 -0.63
N GLY A 229 -12.16 5.93 -0.29
CA GLY A 229 -13.13 5.35 -1.22
C GLY A 229 -12.59 4.24 -2.11
N ALA A 230 -11.27 3.97 -2.06
CA ALA A 230 -10.67 2.87 -2.81
C ALA A 230 -11.07 1.50 -2.28
N ASP A 231 -10.98 0.51 -3.17
CA ASP A 231 -11.10 -0.90 -2.82
C ASP A 231 -9.93 -1.35 -1.92
N SER A 232 -10.25 -2.20 -0.95
CA SER A 232 -9.31 -2.75 0.03
C SER A 232 -8.71 -4.11 -0.36
N ARG A 233 -9.10 -4.68 -1.51
CA ARG A 233 -8.66 -5.99 -2.00
C ARG A 233 -7.15 -6.11 -2.16
N ALA A 234 -6.65 -7.33 -2.07
CA ALA A 234 -5.28 -7.69 -2.36
C ALA A 234 -4.94 -7.36 -3.82
N MET A 235 -3.65 -7.09 -4.07
CA MET A 235 -3.15 -7.04 -5.44
C MET A 235 -2.87 -8.47 -5.90
N LEU A 236 -3.55 -8.92 -6.94
CA LEU A 236 -3.41 -10.24 -7.53
C LEU A 236 -2.79 -10.11 -8.92
N LEU A 237 -1.53 -10.53 -9.06
CA LEU A 237 -0.77 -10.44 -10.31
C LEU A 237 -0.58 -11.86 -10.88
N GLU A 238 -0.88 -12.02 -12.17
CA GLU A 238 -0.95 -13.33 -12.84
C GLU A 238 -1.72 -14.40 -12.02
N PRO A 239 -2.97 -14.11 -11.61
CA PRO A 239 -3.72 -15.01 -10.72
C PRO A 239 -4.07 -16.35 -11.38
N HIS A 240 -3.92 -16.49 -12.71
CA HIS A 240 -4.15 -17.74 -13.43
C HIS A 240 -3.01 -18.75 -13.26
N ARG A 241 -1.86 -18.35 -12.71
CA ARG A 241 -0.73 -19.25 -12.47
C ARG A 241 -1.04 -20.24 -11.34
N ASP A 242 -0.61 -21.48 -11.52
CA ASP A 242 -0.81 -22.56 -10.54
C ASP A 242 0.05 -22.39 -9.28
N ILE A 243 1.08 -21.57 -9.33
CA ILE A 243 1.97 -21.27 -8.21
C ILE A 243 1.85 -19.79 -7.88
N GLN A 244 1.71 -19.46 -6.60
CA GLN A 244 1.56 -18.08 -6.12
C GLN A 244 2.59 -17.76 -5.05
N VAL A 245 3.22 -16.59 -5.15
CA VAL A 245 4.09 -16.04 -4.10
C VAL A 245 3.33 -14.95 -3.33
N VAL A 246 3.24 -15.07 -2.02
CA VAL A 246 2.57 -14.10 -1.16
C VAL A 246 3.60 -13.18 -0.53
N VAL A 247 3.43 -11.87 -0.70
CA VAL A 247 4.33 -10.82 -0.18
C VAL A 247 3.56 -9.69 0.50
N GLU A 248 4.27 -8.85 1.24
CA GLU A 248 3.65 -7.77 2.00
C GLU A 248 3.23 -6.58 1.13
N SER A 249 4.06 -6.21 0.16
CA SER A 249 3.96 -4.93 -0.53
C SER A 249 3.69 -5.08 -2.03
N ASP A 250 2.95 -4.12 -2.59
CA ASP A 250 2.58 -4.12 -4.01
C ASP A 250 3.82 -4.06 -4.92
N LEU A 251 4.87 -3.33 -4.52
CA LEU A 251 6.10 -3.23 -5.29
C LEU A 251 6.88 -4.54 -5.32
N ASP A 252 6.88 -5.30 -4.22
CA ASP A 252 7.56 -6.59 -4.18
C ASP A 252 6.79 -7.63 -4.99
N ALA A 253 5.45 -7.56 -5.02
CA ALA A 253 4.65 -8.44 -5.88
C ALA A 253 4.94 -8.17 -7.37
N ILE A 254 5.02 -6.89 -7.76
CA ILE A 254 5.40 -6.48 -9.11
C ILE A 254 6.80 -6.99 -9.47
N LEU A 255 7.77 -6.82 -8.56
CA LEU A 255 9.15 -7.29 -8.74
C LEU A 255 9.20 -8.83 -8.89
N VAL A 256 8.49 -9.56 -8.04
CA VAL A 256 8.42 -11.03 -8.11
C VAL A 256 7.90 -11.49 -9.46
N VAL A 257 6.79 -10.93 -9.97
CA VAL A 257 6.26 -11.32 -11.29
C VAL A 257 7.22 -10.98 -12.41
N GLN A 258 7.91 -9.83 -12.34
CA GLN A 258 8.93 -9.46 -13.31
C GLN A 258 10.06 -10.51 -13.36
N GLU A 259 10.64 -10.83 -12.21
CA GLU A 259 11.78 -11.75 -12.13
C GLU A 259 11.39 -13.22 -12.37
N ALA A 260 10.15 -13.59 -12.02
CA ALA A 260 9.61 -14.91 -12.29
C ALA A 260 9.46 -15.21 -13.78
N GLN A 261 9.24 -14.19 -14.63
CA GLN A 261 9.03 -14.32 -16.06
C GLN A 261 8.02 -15.42 -16.43
N GLY A 262 6.88 -15.41 -15.75
CA GLY A 262 5.77 -16.34 -15.98
C GLY A 262 5.83 -17.67 -15.24
N LEU A 263 6.81 -17.89 -14.35
CA LEU A 263 6.82 -19.08 -13.49
C LEU A 263 5.72 -19.07 -12.42
N VAL A 264 5.44 -17.91 -11.83
CA VAL A 264 4.53 -17.77 -10.69
C VAL A 264 3.69 -16.49 -10.81
N GLY A 265 2.51 -16.51 -10.18
CA GLY A 265 1.79 -15.28 -9.85
C GLY A 265 2.26 -14.72 -8.50
N ALA A 266 1.84 -13.50 -8.20
CA ALA A 266 2.15 -12.86 -6.93
C ALA A 266 0.92 -12.20 -6.30
N VAL A 267 0.83 -12.29 -4.97
CA VAL A 267 -0.26 -11.71 -4.19
C VAL A 267 0.31 -10.78 -3.13
N SER A 268 -0.06 -9.49 -3.16
CA SER A 268 0.22 -8.56 -2.08
C SER A 268 -1.00 -8.32 -1.19
N LEU A 269 -0.82 -8.56 0.11
CA LEU A 269 -1.87 -8.34 1.13
C LEU A 269 -1.89 -6.89 1.67
N GLY A 270 -0.84 -6.10 1.36
CA GLY A 270 -0.76 -4.65 1.62
C GLY A 270 -0.55 -4.22 3.08
N THR A 271 -0.61 -5.13 4.05
CA THR A 271 -0.22 -4.88 5.46
C THR A 271 0.04 -6.22 6.16
N ALA A 272 1.16 -6.32 6.90
CA ALA A 272 1.44 -7.46 7.78
C ALA A 272 0.23 -7.78 8.68
N GLY A 273 -0.20 -9.03 8.69
CA GLY A 273 -1.31 -9.52 9.53
C GLY A 273 -2.72 -9.41 8.93
N LYS A 274 -2.91 -8.89 7.72
CA LYS A 274 -4.20 -9.02 7.01
C LYS A 274 -4.39 -10.43 6.49
N THR A 275 -5.53 -11.04 6.82
CA THR A 275 -5.97 -12.26 6.15
C THR A 275 -6.43 -11.95 4.72
N PRO A 276 -6.26 -12.91 3.77
CA PRO A 276 -6.67 -12.76 2.38
C PRO A 276 -8.18 -12.43 2.23
N ASP A 277 -8.54 -11.59 1.27
CA ASP A 277 -9.95 -11.39 0.87
C ASP A 277 -10.48 -12.56 0.02
N LYS A 278 -11.79 -12.54 -0.25
CA LYS A 278 -12.48 -13.58 -1.01
C LYS A 278 -11.83 -13.87 -2.36
N GLU A 279 -11.40 -12.84 -3.08
CA GLU A 279 -10.75 -12.97 -4.37
C GLU A 279 -9.39 -13.66 -4.24
N ALA A 280 -8.54 -13.23 -3.30
CA ALA A 280 -7.26 -13.88 -3.01
C ALA A 280 -7.43 -15.33 -2.56
N VAL A 281 -8.44 -15.64 -1.73
CA VAL A 281 -8.74 -17.02 -1.32
C VAL A 281 -9.13 -17.89 -2.50
N ALA A 282 -9.90 -17.37 -3.45
CA ALA A 282 -10.26 -18.10 -4.66
C ALA A 282 -9.02 -18.43 -5.52
N VAL A 283 -8.02 -17.53 -5.57
CA VAL A 283 -6.71 -17.82 -6.18
C VAL A 283 -6.00 -18.94 -5.42
N PHE A 284 -5.83 -18.77 -4.11
CA PHE A 284 -5.09 -19.72 -3.30
C PHE A 284 -5.68 -21.14 -3.30
N ARG A 285 -7.01 -21.28 -3.31
CA ARG A 285 -7.67 -22.59 -3.35
C ARG A 285 -7.39 -23.39 -4.63
N ARG A 286 -7.22 -22.72 -5.77
CA ARG A 286 -6.87 -23.37 -7.04
C ARG A 286 -5.37 -23.54 -7.25
N SER A 287 -4.54 -22.82 -6.50
CA SER A 287 -3.09 -22.92 -6.64
C SER A 287 -2.58 -24.28 -6.16
N ARG A 288 -1.72 -24.90 -6.97
CA ARG A 288 -0.94 -26.10 -6.64
C ARG A 288 0.04 -25.85 -5.50
N LEU A 289 0.63 -24.65 -5.42
CA LEU A 289 1.61 -24.27 -4.42
C LEU A 289 1.48 -22.78 -4.06
N ILE A 290 1.60 -22.47 -2.77
CA ILE A 290 1.63 -21.09 -2.27
C ILE A 290 2.91 -20.86 -1.48
N LEU A 291 3.82 -20.05 -2.00
CA LEU A 291 5.06 -19.65 -1.34
C LEU A 291 4.79 -18.40 -0.49
N VAL A 292 4.71 -18.55 0.84
CA VAL A 292 4.37 -17.47 1.77
C VAL A 292 5.63 -16.76 2.25
N SER A 293 5.82 -15.53 1.77
CA SER A 293 6.98 -14.67 2.00
C SER A 293 6.58 -13.36 2.71
N LEU A 294 5.94 -13.52 3.88
CA LEU A 294 5.50 -12.41 4.73
C LEU A 294 6.50 -12.18 5.86
N ASP A 295 6.66 -10.92 6.30
CA ASP A 295 7.50 -10.61 7.46
C ASP A 295 6.91 -11.31 8.68
N SER A 296 7.74 -12.14 9.34
CA SER A 296 7.36 -12.81 10.56
C SER A 296 8.34 -12.40 11.65
N ASP A 297 7.98 -11.39 12.45
CA ASP A 297 8.67 -11.13 13.71
C ASP A 297 8.30 -12.22 14.75
N ASP A 298 9.23 -12.47 15.67
CA ASP A 298 9.36 -13.75 16.38
C ASP A 298 8.33 -14.02 17.51
N ALA A 299 7.24 -13.24 17.59
CA ALA A 299 6.15 -13.50 18.54
C ALA A 299 4.83 -13.95 17.87
N GLY A 300 4.59 -13.57 16.61
CA GLY A 300 3.35 -13.90 15.86
C GLY A 300 3.53 -14.98 14.79
N ALA A 301 4.78 -15.27 14.41
CA ALA A 301 5.13 -16.13 13.27
C ALA A 301 4.51 -17.53 13.34
N LYS A 302 4.54 -18.20 14.51
CA LYS A 302 4.01 -19.57 14.66
C LYS A 302 2.49 -19.63 14.51
N ALA A 303 1.76 -18.64 15.04
CA ALA A 303 0.31 -18.61 14.96
C ALA A 303 -0.15 -18.26 13.53
N ALA A 304 0.49 -17.27 12.90
CA ALA A 304 0.26 -16.92 11.51
C ALA A 304 0.55 -18.11 10.58
N TRP A 305 1.67 -18.82 10.80
CA TRP A 305 2.03 -19.98 10.00
C TRP A 305 1.05 -21.14 10.15
N ARG A 306 0.64 -21.45 11.38
CA ARG A 306 -0.43 -22.44 11.63
C ARG A 306 -1.73 -22.06 10.95
N TRP A 307 -2.07 -20.78 10.91
CA TRP A 307 -3.26 -20.31 10.21
C TRP A 307 -3.18 -20.61 8.71
N TRP A 308 -2.05 -20.32 8.06
CA TRP A 308 -1.84 -20.62 6.64
C TRP A 308 -1.99 -22.10 6.34
N LEU A 309 -1.28 -22.97 7.07
CA LEU A 309 -1.35 -24.42 6.88
C LEU A 309 -2.76 -24.99 7.12
N ASN A 310 -3.50 -24.44 8.07
CA ASN A 310 -4.86 -24.90 8.38
C ASN A 310 -5.90 -24.53 7.31
N HIS A 311 -5.67 -23.46 6.53
CA HIS A 311 -6.60 -23.00 5.49
C HIS A 311 -6.13 -23.34 4.08
N PHE A 312 -4.82 -23.49 3.89
CA PHE A 312 -4.16 -23.79 2.63
C PHE A 312 -3.04 -24.81 2.87
N PRO A 313 -3.33 -26.12 2.85
CA PRO A 313 -2.35 -27.18 3.08
C PRO A 313 -1.17 -27.18 2.09
N GLN A 314 -1.37 -26.61 0.90
CA GLN A 314 -0.33 -26.40 -0.12
C GLN A 314 0.57 -25.20 0.16
N ALA A 315 0.32 -24.41 1.22
CA ALA A 315 1.18 -23.30 1.58
C ALA A 315 2.53 -23.82 2.10
N ARG A 316 3.61 -23.13 1.72
CA ARG A 316 4.98 -23.34 2.20
C ARG A 316 5.53 -22.02 2.70
N ARG A 317 6.23 -22.05 3.82
CA ARG A 317 6.91 -20.86 4.34
C ARG A 317 8.14 -20.64 3.47
N TRP A 318 8.19 -19.50 2.78
CA TRP A 318 9.26 -19.18 1.84
C TRP A 318 9.81 -17.78 2.13
N PRO A 319 10.64 -17.64 3.17
CA PRO A 319 11.11 -16.33 3.60
C PRO A 319 12.16 -15.78 2.61
N PRO A 320 12.30 -14.44 2.53
CA PRO A 320 13.39 -13.82 1.81
C PRO A 320 14.75 -14.22 2.40
N VAL A 321 15.77 -14.30 1.56
CA VAL A 321 17.14 -14.69 1.95
C VAL A 321 18.07 -13.49 1.87
N GLY A 322 18.80 -13.20 2.96
CA GLY A 322 19.75 -12.07 2.99
C GLY A 322 19.11 -10.69 3.05
N GLY A 323 17.80 -10.62 3.32
CA GLY A 323 17.02 -9.38 3.37
C GLY A 323 15.67 -9.59 4.07
N LYS A 324 14.87 -8.53 4.19
CA LYS A 324 13.52 -8.61 4.79
C LYS A 324 12.44 -8.92 3.76
N ASP A 325 12.61 -8.41 2.55
CA ASP A 325 11.67 -8.55 1.45
C ASP A 325 12.41 -8.87 0.13
N PRO A 326 11.70 -9.27 -0.95
CA PRO A 326 12.32 -9.50 -2.26
C PRO A 326 13.10 -8.30 -2.82
N GLY A 327 12.70 -7.07 -2.47
CA GLY A 327 13.43 -5.87 -2.85
C GLY A 327 14.81 -5.78 -2.18
N ASP A 328 14.90 -6.13 -0.89
CA ASP A 328 16.17 -6.23 -0.17
C ASP A 328 17.04 -7.36 -0.72
N MET A 329 16.46 -8.50 -1.11
CA MET A 329 17.19 -9.61 -1.75
C MET A 329 17.88 -9.15 -3.04
N LEU A 330 17.14 -8.45 -3.90
CA LEU A 330 17.68 -7.91 -5.14
C LEU A 330 18.83 -6.93 -4.86
N LEU A 331 18.67 -6.03 -3.88
CA LEU A 331 19.71 -5.09 -3.47
C LEU A 331 20.96 -5.78 -2.91
N ALA A 332 20.80 -6.97 -2.32
CA ALA A 332 21.90 -7.82 -1.87
C ALA A 332 22.55 -8.62 -3.03
N GLY A 333 22.09 -8.46 -4.26
CA GLY A 333 22.62 -9.17 -5.45
C GLY A 333 22.09 -10.60 -5.61
N MET A 334 21.02 -10.96 -4.90
CA MET A 334 20.41 -12.29 -5.01
C MET A 334 19.58 -12.38 -6.29
N ASN A 335 19.59 -13.56 -6.92
CA ASN A 335 18.74 -13.85 -8.06
C ASN A 335 17.35 -14.29 -7.57
N LEU A 336 16.34 -13.45 -7.78
CA LEU A 336 14.97 -13.72 -7.33
C LEU A 336 14.34 -14.92 -8.07
N ARG A 337 14.67 -15.12 -9.35
CA ARG A 337 14.18 -16.27 -10.11
C ARG A 337 14.68 -17.58 -9.53
N THR A 338 15.98 -17.68 -9.25
CA THR A 338 16.58 -18.86 -8.60
C THR A 338 15.97 -19.11 -7.22
N TRP A 339 15.69 -18.05 -6.45
CA TRP A 339 14.98 -18.17 -5.17
C TRP A 339 13.55 -18.72 -5.34
N ILE A 340 12.84 -18.34 -6.40
CA ILE A 340 11.51 -18.88 -6.71
C ILE A 340 11.60 -20.36 -7.12
N GLU A 341 12.51 -20.69 -8.05
CA GLU A 341 12.75 -22.05 -8.54
C GLU A 341 13.09 -23.00 -7.39
N ALA A 342 14.00 -22.60 -6.49
CA ALA A 342 14.34 -23.39 -5.30
C ALA A 342 13.11 -23.67 -4.40
N GLY A 343 12.18 -22.72 -4.28
CA GLY A 343 10.95 -22.93 -3.50
C GLY A 343 9.96 -23.87 -4.17
N ILE A 344 9.97 -23.91 -5.50
CA ILE A 344 9.17 -24.85 -6.30
C ILE A 344 9.78 -26.26 -6.19
N ASP A 345 11.10 -26.38 -6.25
CA ASP A 345 11.82 -27.65 -6.22
C ASP A 345 11.74 -28.31 -4.83
N GLU A 346 11.90 -27.54 -3.74
CA GLU A 346 11.72 -28.05 -2.37
C GLU A 346 10.32 -28.64 -2.15
N TYR A 347 9.30 -28.10 -2.83
CA TYR A 347 7.97 -28.69 -2.83
C TYR A 347 7.91 -30.01 -3.60
N GLY A 348 8.59 -30.10 -4.75
CA GLY A 348 8.64 -31.30 -5.59
C GLY A 348 9.30 -32.49 -4.90
N GLU A 349 10.41 -32.27 -4.19
CA GLU A 349 11.14 -33.32 -3.46
C GLU A 349 10.37 -33.83 -2.22
N GLY A 350 9.51 -33.00 -1.62
CA GLY A 350 8.74 -33.33 -0.41
C GLY A 350 7.28 -33.81 -0.64
N SER A 351 6.80 -33.85 -1.88
CA SER A 351 5.39 -34.18 -2.21
C SER A 351 5.20 -35.50 -2.94
N GLY A 352 6.25 -36.31 -3.09
CA GLY A 352 6.23 -37.62 -3.74
C GLY A 352 5.29 -38.67 -3.13
N ASP A 353 4.63 -38.40 -1.99
CA ASP A 353 3.80 -39.42 -1.32
C ASP A 353 2.40 -39.00 -0.84
N LEU A 354 1.95 -37.74 -0.99
CA LEU A 354 0.61 -37.35 -0.51
C LEU A 354 -0.10 -36.31 -1.39
N ALA A 355 -1.20 -36.76 -1.99
CA ALA A 355 -2.31 -36.01 -2.61
C ALA A 355 -2.20 -35.65 -4.10
N HIS A 356 -2.30 -36.69 -4.93
CA HIS A 356 -2.85 -36.62 -6.29
C HIS A 356 -4.18 -37.39 -6.35
N VAL A 357 -5.18 -37.04 -5.52
CA VAL A 357 -6.56 -37.51 -5.70
C VAL A 357 -7.52 -36.44 -5.16
N GLN A 358 -8.50 -36.08 -5.99
CA GLN A 358 -9.64 -35.16 -5.76
C GLN A 358 -9.44 -33.67 -6.05
N ALA A 359 -9.09 -33.38 -7.32
CA ALA A 359 -9.56 -32.19 -8.01
C ALA A 359 -10.35 -32.63 -9.24
N MET A 360 -11.57 -33.16 -9.02
CA MET A 360 -12.58 -33.29 -10.07
C MET A 360 -13.91 -32.83 -9.46
N GLU A 361 -14.39 -31.71 -10.02
CA GLU A 361 -15.67 -31.01 -9.85
C GLU A 361 -15.45 -29.53 -9.46
N ALA A 362 -14.73 -28.81 -10.33
CA ALA A 362 -14.91 -27.36 -10.46
C ALA A 362 -15.90 -27.14 -11.61
N GLU A 363 -17.00 -26.47 -11.29
CA GLU A 363 -18.03 -26.04 -12.24
C GLU A 363 -17.42 -25.30 -13.46
N PRO A 364 -18.04 -25.42 -14.65
CA PRO A 364 -17.53 -24.79 -15.85
C PRO A 364 -17.50 -23.26 -15.72
N PRO A 365 -16.61 -22.57 -16.48
CA PRO A 365 -16.51 -21.13 -16.43
C PRO A 365 -17.86 -20.48 -16.78
N LEU A 366 -18.20 -19.43 -16.02
CA LEU A 366 -19.37 -18.60 -16.25
C LEU A 366 -19.27 -17.96 -17.64
N HIS A 367 -20.00 -18.51 -18.62
CA HIS A 367 -20.27 -17.84 -19.89
C HIS A 367 -21.10 -16.58 -19.61
N LEU A 368 -20.49 -15.41 -19.75
CA LEU A 368 -21.23 -14.19 -20.06
C LEU A 368 -21.40 -14.17 -21.59
N ALA A 369 -22.58 -14.57 -22.04
CA ALA A 369 -22.98 -14.50 -23.44
C ALA A 369 -23.33 -13.06 -23.83
N GLY A 370 -22.88 -12.65 -25.02
CA GLY A 370 -23.53 -11.61 -25.82
C GLY A 370 -22.70 -10.34 -26.11
N ALA A 371 -21.86 -10.39 -27.14
CA ALA A 371 -21.61 -9.25 -28.05
C ALA A 371 -20.97 -9.77 -29.36
N GLU A 372 -21.86 -10.08 -30.29
CA GLU A 372 -21.83 -9.97 -31.77
C GLU A 372 -20.50 -9.95 -32.53
N GLU A 373 -20.48 -10.76 -33.60
CA GLU A 373 -19.42 -11.01 -34.57
C GLU A 373 -18.93 -9.72 -35.27
N GLU A 374 -17.62 -9.49 -35.30
CA GLU A 374 -17.00 -8.49 -36.17
C GLU A 374 -16.86 -9.04 -37.61
N PRO A 375 -17.26 -8.30 -38.65
CA PRO A 375 -17.14 -8.75 -40.03
C PRO A 375 -15.69 -8.69 -40.52
N VAL A 376 -15.27 -9.81 -41.13
CA VAL A 376 -14.01 -9.97 -41.86
C VAL A 376 -14.05 -9.12 -43.14
N PHE A 377 -13.11 -8.19 -43.28
CA PHE A 377 -12.83 -7.51 -44.55
C PHE A 377 -11.53 -8.04 -45.15
N GLU A 378 -11.65 -8.70 -46.30
CA GLU A 378 -10.54 -9.06 -47.19
C GLU A 378 -9.99 -7.79 -47.86
N GLU A 379 -8.72 -7.46 -47.63
CA GLU A 379 -8.02 -6.44 -48.43
C GLU A 379 -7.25 -7.12 -49.57
N ASN A 380 -7.78 -6.94 -50.77
CA ASN A 380 -7.15 -7.30 -52.03
C ASN A 380 -5.92 -6.40 -52.31
N HIS A 381 -4.83 -7.06 -52.70
CA HIS A 381 -3.63 -6.45 -53.27
C HIS A 381 -3.96 -5.81 -54.63
N GLU A 382 -3.83 -4.49 -54.74
CA GLU A 382 -3.71 -3.82 -56.04
C GLU A 382 -2.62 -2.73 -55.99
N THR A 383 -1.61 -2.93 -56.83
CA THR A 383 -0.43 -2.08 -57.00
C THR A 383 -0.74 -0.85 -57.87
N VAL A 384 -0.30 0.34 -57.44
CA VAL A 384 -0.32 1.57 -58.26
C VAL A 384 1.10 2.16 -58.35
N PRO A 385 1.58 2.58 -59.55
CA PRO A 385 2.98 2.93 -59.84
C PRO A 385 3.37 4.37 -59.43
N PRO A 386 4.69 4.72 -59.44
CA PRO A 386 5.18 5.98 -58.90
C PRO A 386 5.05 7.14 -59.89
N SER A 387 4.62 8.30 -59.42
CA SER A 387 4.67 9.56 -60.17
C SER A 387 5.79 10.48 -59.66
N THR A 388 6.53 11.01 -60.64
CA THR A 388 7.69 11.91 -60.63
C THR A 388 7.41 13.32 -60.08
N PRO A 389 8.47 14.09 -59.73
CA PRO A 389 8.36 15.31 -58.94
C PRO A 389 8.07 16.56 -59.80
N VAL A 390 7.30 17.49 -59.24
CA VAL A 390 7.11 18.85 -59.80
C VAL A 390 7.77 19.87 -58.88
N THR A 391 8.74 20.59 -59.45
CA THR A 391 9.41 21.78 -58.93
C THR A 391 8.52 23.00 -59.08
N LEU A 392 8.39 23.84 -58.04
CA LEU A 392 8.02 25.26 -58.19
C LEU A 392 8.78 26.17 -57.22
N SER A 393 9.03 27.36 -57.75
CA SER A 393 10.00 28.41 -57.38
C SER A 393 9.75 29.11 -56.03
N ALA A 394 10.84 29.60 -55.41
CA ALA A 394 10.87 30.66 -54.39
C ALA A 394 10.30 31.98 -54.96
N VAL A 395 9.73 32.93 -54.18
CA VAL A 395 10.30 33.92 -53.21
C VAL A 395 9.10 34.78 -52.68
N PRO A 396 9.13 35.63 -51.61
CA PRO A 396 9.78 35.62 -50.29
C PRO A 396 8.77 35.62 -49.10
N ALA A 397 9.28 35.30 -47.91
CA ALA A 397 8.55 35.41 -46.64
C ALA A 397 8.46 36.87 -46.14
N THR A 398 7.27 37.29 -45.75
CA THR A 398 7.00 38.43 -44.87
C THR A 398 6.45 37.90 -43.55
N THR A 399 7.14 38.23 -42.47
CA THR A 399 6.88 37.84 -41.09
C THR A 399 5.81 38.70 -40.44
N SER A 400 4.84 38.07 -39.76
CA SER A 400 4.30 38.51 -38.46
C SER A 400 3.42 37.40 -37.85
N PRO A 401 3.81 36.79 -36.71
CA PRO A 401 2.99 35.88 -35.93
C PRO A 401 2.52 36.55 -34.62
N ASP A 402 1.23 36.40 -34.29
CA ASP A 402 0.68 36.73 -32.98
C ASP A 402 -0.09 35.51 -32.42
N LEU A 403 0.08 35.30 -31.11
CA LEU A 403 -0.60 34.36 -30.20
C LEU A 403 0.03 32.97 -29.99
N LEU A 404 1.20 32.98 -29.34
CA LEU A 404 1.73 31.89 -28.50
C LEU A 404 2.77 32.48 -27.53
N GLU A 405 2.49 32.60 -26.23
CA GLU A 405 3.47 32.84 -25.14
C GLU A 405 2.73 32.97 -23.79
N SER A 406 3.24 32.70 -22.59
CA SER A 406 4.32 31.87 -22.03
C SER A 406 4.26 32.11 -20.49
N THR A 407 4.38 31.07 -19.67
CA THR A 407 4.49 31.21 -18.21
C THR A 407 5.91 31.62 -17.82
N PHE A 408 6.16 32.91 -17.59
CA PHE A 408 7.46 33.44 -17.19
C PHE A 408 7.91 32.95 -15.80
N THR A 409 9.06 32.26 -15.76
CA THR A 409 9.92 32.07 -14.58
C THR A 409 10.93 33.22 -14.50
N CYS A 410 10.95 33.95 -13.39
CA CYS A 410 11.73 35.18 -13.27
C CYS A 410 13.10 34.90 -12.62
N PHE A 411 14.18 34.84 -13.42
CA PHE A 411 15.56 34.91 -12.90
C PHE A 411 16.42 35.98 -13.59
N SER A 412 15.89 36.70 -14.60
CA SER A 412 16.60 37.70 -15.40
C SER A 412 15.91 39.08 -15.48
N CYS A 413 14.89 39.33 -14.64
CA CYS A 413 14.16 40.59 -14.69
C CYS A 413 14.94 41.73 -13.99
N SER A 414 15.28 42.77 -14.76
CA SER A 414 15.94 44.00 -14.29
C SER A 414 15.17 44.79 -13.23
N HIS A 415 13.89 44.46 -13.00
CA HIS A 415 13.02 45.12 -12.02
C HIS A 415 12.90 44.36 -10.69
N PHE A 416 13.70 43.30 -10.46
CA PHE A 416 13.70 42.53 -9.22
C PHE A 416 14.94 42.83 -8.38
N ARG A 417 14.75 43.43 -7.19
CA ARG A 417 15.82 43.68 -6.23
C ARG A 417 15.81 42.62 -5.11
N PRO A 418 16.83 41.75 -5.01
CA PRO A 418 16.94 40.78 -3.93
C PRO A 418 17.34 41.45 -2.61
N ALA A 419 16.82 40.92 -1.50
CA ALA A 419 17.21 41.24 -0.13
C ALA A 419 18.10 40.12 0.44
N VAL A 420 18.95 40.47 1.41
CA VAL A 420 19.84 39.51 2.09
C VAL A 420 19.00 38.52 2.90
N SER A 421 19.11 37.23 2.56
CA SER A 421 18.46 36.12 3.26
C SER A 421 19.50 35.35 4.09
N PRO A 422 19.18 34.94 5.33
CA PRO A 422 20.08 34.09 6.13
C PRO A 422 20.14 32.63 5.65
N ASN A 423 19.34 32.24 4.64
CA ASN A 423 19.34 30.88 4.07
C ASN A 423 19.87 30.90 2.62
N PRO A 424 20.97 30.18 2.31
CA PRO A 424 21.65 30.23 1.01
C PRO A 424 20.84 29.63 -0.17
N THR A 425 19.69 29.01 0.08
CA THR A 425 18.84 28.39 -0.96
C THR A 425 17.57 29.19 -1.31
N GLN A 426 17.36 30.33 -0.65
CA GLN A 426 16.16 31.16 -0.81
C GLN A 426 16.54 32.63 -0.94
N ALA A 427 16.06 33.30 -2.00
CA ALA A 427 16.17 34.75 -2.14
C ALA A 427 14.78 35.39 -2.00
N PHE A 428 14.67 36.36 -1.09
CA PHE A 428 13.48 37.20 -0.95
C PHE A 428 13.74 38.53 -1.63
N GLY A 429 12.80 39.08 -2.40
CA GLY A 429 13.00 40.36 -3.07
C GLY A 429 11.69 41.02 -3.49
N ARG A 430 11.77 42.31 -3.83
CA ARG A 430 10.61 43.12 -4.22
C ARG A 430 10.70 43.48 -5.70
N CYS A 431 9.61 43.26 -6.43
CA CYS A 431 9.48 43.73 -7.82
C CYS A 431 9.04 45.21 -7.82
N GLU A 432 9.85 46.09 -8.41
CA GLU A 432 9.59 47.55 -8.40
C GLU A 432 8.32 47.93 -9.19
N LYS A 433 8.01 47.19 -10.26
CA LYS A 433 6.78 47.41 -11.06
C LYS A 433 5.49 46.99 -10.35
N ARG A 434 5.54 45.92 -9.54
CA ARG A 434 4.33 45.33 -8.93
C ARG A 434 4.16 45.64 -7.44
N ARG A 435 5.18 46.22 -6.79
CA ARG A 435 5.25 46.55 -5.34
C ARG A 435 4.92 45.42 -4.35
N ARG A 436 4.71 44.17 -4.82
CA ARG A 436 4.43 42.96 -4.03
C ARG A 436 5.69 42.09 -3.91
N GLY A 437 5.93 41.51 -2.73
CA GLY A 437 6.98 40.51 -2.52
C GLY A 437 6.53 39.13 -2.98
N ARG A 438 7.42 38.32 -3.55
CA ARG A 438 7.20 36.89 -3.85
C ARG A 438 8.43 36.07 -3.45
N PHE A 439 8.19 34.81 -3.11
CA PHE A 439 9.22 33.81 -2.80
C PHE A 439 9.72 33.12 -4.08
N GLY A 440 11.02 32.92 -4.21
CA GLY A 440 11.65 32.11 -5.26
C GLY A 440 12.78 31.25 -4.69
N VAL A 441 12.87 29.98 -5.14
CA VAL A 441 13.88 29.00 -4.74
C VAL A 441 15.00 29.00 -5.77
N ALA A 442 16.26 29.09 -5.34
CA ALA A 442 17.42 29.07 -6.23
C ALA A 442 17.91 27.63 -6.45
N THR A 443 18.31 27.29 -7.69
CA THR A 443 19.13 26.09 -7.96
C THR A 443 20.41 26.52 -8.67
N ALA A 444 21.54 25.99 -8.21
CA ALA A 444 22.90 26.39 -8.61
C ALA A 444 23.29 25.95 -10.03
N CYS A 445 24.08 26.80 -10.70
CA CYS A 445 24.69 26.59 -12.01
C CYS A 445 25.61 25.37 -12.08
N ARG A 446 25.62 24.69 -13.24
CA ARG A 446 26.82 24.02 -13.75
C ARG A 446 27.32 24.79 -14.97
N VAL A 447 28.58 25.21 -14.87
CA VAL A 447 29.43 25.84 -15.90
C VAL A 447 29.72 24.83 -17.02
N MET A 448 29.79 25.31 -18.26
CA MET A 448 30.56 24.86 -19.46
C MET A 448 29.77 25.28 -20.71
N ALA A 449 30.32 25.79 -21.81
CA ALA A 449 31.70 25.88 -22.29
C ALA A 449 31.84 27.06 -23.27
N VAL A 450 33.10 27.47 -23.46
CA VAL A 450 33.59 28.43 -24.43
C VAL A 450 33.50 27.88 -25.86
N ALA A 451 33.10 28.72 -26.84
CA ALA A 451 33.62 28.79 -28.23
C ALA A 451 32.84 29.84 -29.06
N PRO A 452 33.34 30.31 -30.22
CA PRO A 452 34.61 30.97 -30.55
C PRO A 452 34.36 32.41 -31.10
N PRO A 453 35.39 33.21 -31.47
CA PRO A 453 35.17 34.57 -31.98
C PRO A 453 35.01 34.61 -33.51
N CYS A 454 34.12 35.46 -34.00
CA CYS A 454 34.09 36.09 -35.32
C CYS A 454 33.58 37.53 -35.06
N GLY A 455 34.41 38.58 -35.19
CA GLY A 455 34.55 39.41 -36.40
C GLY A 455 33.30 40.28 -36.57
N ASP A 456 33.32 41.61 -36.47
CA ASP A 456 34.29 42.58 -37.00
C ASP A 456 35.16 43.35 -35.99
#